data_AF-A0A969THK8-F1
#
_entry.id   AF-A0A969THK8-F1
#
_cell.length_a   1.000
_cell.length_b   1.000
_cell.length_c   1.000
_cell.angle_alpha   90.00
_cell.angle_beta   90.00
_cell.angle_gamma   90.00
#
_symmetry.space_group_name_H-M   'P 1'
#
loop_
_entity.id
_entity.type
_entity.pdbx_description
1 polymer ?
#
loop_
_entity_poly.entity_id
_entity_poly.type
_entity_poly.pdbx_seq_one_letter_code
_entity_poly.pdbx_strand_id
1 'polypeptide(L)'
;MKSLSLLFLTLLLGYMLQPGQPVRANTSGGAPLLFPQTGHTLAYQFRDFFDQHGGLTLLGLPLTEVYLDAGRPVQYFERARLEWHADLLRVEASHLGRWAAQGKEALPAFQPVFESPPGGVLFAETRHTLQEPFLTFWQQQGGLEVAGYPLSEAFAETLLPDQPAVLVQYFERVRLEWWPNAAPESQIQVSHLGHAHLATYGAPAWAQQPVETAEQAWAGIRPTFISIPRIGVATDVTASGFSETRWDVPRYSAAHYWPVSAYPGTPGNIILAGHVGYAGIIFSNLPAVQVGDAIWLSTSDQQRQYVVDEILTLLPHETWVMNPTPTETLTLITCIPVGIYSHRLIVRASPVSDAG
;
A
#
# COMPACT_ATOMS: atom_id res chain seq x y z
N MET A 1 33.97 22.53 54.44
CA MET A 1 32.68 22.24 53.80
C MET A 1 32.52 23.17 52.61
N LYS A 2 32.53 22.58 51.40
CA LYS A 2 32.20 23.10 50.05
C LYS A 2 32.68 24.52 49.68
N SER A 3 33.73 24.57 48.85
CA SER A 3 34.04 25.69 47.97
C SER A 3 33.09 25.71 46.78
N LEU A 4 32.81 26.90 46.24
CA LEU A 4 32.31 27.05 44.88
C LEU A 4 32.79 28.38 44.29
N SER A 5 33.13 28.31 43.01
CA SER A 5 33.23 29.39 42.02
C SER A 5 34.58 30.12 41.93
N LEU A 6 35.13 30.41 40.76
CA LEU A 6 34.95 29.97 39.37
C LEU A 6 35.99 30.80 38.61
N LEU A 7 36.85 30.23 37.75
CA LEU A 7 37.54 31.03 36.74
C LEU A 7 38.07 30.17 35.58
N PHE A 8 37.84 30.72 34.37
CA PHE A 8 38.33 30.34 33.05
C PHE A 8 37.72 29.05 32.44
N LEU A 9 37.42 28.96 31.14
CA LEU A 9 38.03 29.59 29.97
C LEU A 9 37.06 29.52 28.76
N THR A 10 37.10 30.56 27.94
CA THR A 10 36.55 30.68 26.59
C THR A 10 36.96 29.55 25.64
N LEU A 11 36.06 29.10 24.76
CA LEU A 11 36.40 28.79 23.36
C LEU A 11 35.16 28.90 22.45
N LEU A 12 35.17 29.91 21.57
CA LEU A 12 34.41 29.90 20.32
C LEU A 12 35.06 28.88 19.36
N LEU A 13 34.28 27.99 18.74
CA LEU A 13 34.56 27.56 17.36
C LEU A 13 33.30 26.95 16.71
N GLY A 14 33.07 27.33 15.45
CA GLY A 14 31.77 27.34 14.81
C GLY A 14 31.12 25.99 14.53
N TYR A 15 29.80 25.96 14.73
CA TYR A 15 28.92 25.05 14.02
C TYR A 15 28.48 25.72 12.72
N MET A 16 29.25 25.43 11.67
CA MET A 16 28.79 25.56 10.29
C MET A 16 27.46 24.83 10.12
N LEU A 17 26.53 25.46 9.37
CA LEU A 17 25.34 24.82 8.84
C LEU A 17 25.76 23.56 8.07
N GLN A 18 25.57 22.39 8.66
CA GLN A 18 25.56 21.16 7.88
C GLN A 18 24.28 21.17 7.03
N PRO A 19 24.35 20.88 5.71
CA PRO A 19 23.16 20.55 4.95
C PRO A 19 22.51 19.34 5.64
N GLY A 20 21.27 19.51 6.10
CA GLY A 20 20.51 18.43 6.70
C GLY A 20 20.51 17.25 5.75
N GLN A 21 20.97 16.09 6.22
CA GLN A 21 20.83 14.87 5.45
C GLN A 21 19.33 14.64 5.17
N PRO A 22 18.94 14.20 3.97
CA PRO A 22 17.55 13.86 3.70
C PRO A 22 17.12 12.76 4.68
N VAL A 23 16.14 13.08 5.53
CA VAL A 23 15.63 12.16 6.55
C VAL A 23 14.69 11.19 5.86
N ARG A 24 15.03 9.90 5.87
CA ARG A 24 14.15 8.84 5.36
C ARG A 24 13.04 8.57 6.38
N ALA A 25 11.82 8.32 5.89
CA ALA A 25 10.69 7.86 6.68
C ALA A 25 11.09 6.56 7.41
N ASN A 26 11.44 6.68 8.70
CA ASN A 26 12.09 5.62 9.46
C ASN A 26 11.06 4.87 10.32
N THR A 27 10.13 4.17 9.67
CA THR A 27 9.47 3.02 10.28
C THR A 27 10.08 1.76 9.65
N SER A 28 10.18 0.66 10.40
CA SER A 28 10.67 -0.63 9.87
C SER A 28 9.87 -1.11 8.64
N GLY A 29 8.59 -0.74 8.56
CA GLY A 29 7.72 -0.94 7.39
C GLY A 29 8.13 -0.14 6.16
N GLY A 30 8.72 1.04 6.33
CA GLY A 30 9.05 1.94 5.23
C GLY A 30 10.32 1.60 4.46
N ALA A 31 11.22 0.80 5.05
CA ALA A 31 12.41 0.35 4.36
C ALA A 31 12.01 -0.75 3.38
N PRO A 32 12.34 -0.63 2.09
CA PRO A 32 12.07 -1.74 1.21
C PRO A 32 13.02 -2.92 1.43
N LEU A 33 12.52 -4.12 1.18
CA LEU A 33 13.23 -5.38 1.22
C LEU A 33 13.32 -5.95 -0.20
N LEU A 34 14.54 -6.18 -0.69
CA LEU A 34 14.76 -6.89 -1.95
C LEU A 34 14.79 -8.41 -1.69
N PHE A 35 14.08 -9.18 -2.52
CA PHE A 35 14.13 -10.64 -2.52
C PHE A 35 14.98 -11.14 -3.69
N PRO A 36 16.25 -11.51 -3.48
CA PRO A 36 17.15 -11.92 -4.56
C PRO A 36 16.65 -13.12 -5.38
N GLN A 37 15.78 -13.94 -4.79
CA GLN A 37 15.22 -15.13 -5.44
C GLN A 37 14.33 -14.78 -6.63
N THR A 38 13.58 -13.68 -6.52
CA THR A 38 12.67 -13.22 -7.59
C THR A 38 13.13 -11.90 -8.21
N GLY A 39 14.05 -11.19 -7.56
CA GLY A 39 14.48 -9.86 -7.95
C GLY A 39 13.44 -8.77 -7.66
N HIS A 40 12.37 -9.12 -6.92
CA HIS A 40 11.30 -8.19 -6.58
C HIS A 40 11.45 -7.61 -5.18
N THR A 41 10.84 -6.45 -4.96
CA THR A 41 10.90 -5.78 -3.67
C THR A 41 9.58 -5.76 -2.93
N LEU A 42 9.67 -5.55 -1.62
CA LEU A 42 8.53 -5.40 -0.74
C LEU A 42 8.75 -4.21 0.16
N ALA A 43 7.78 -3.30 0.24
CA ALA A 43 7.92 -2.11 1.04
C ALA A 43 6.59 -1.65 1.62
N TYR A 44 6.68 -0.77 2.60
CA TYR A 44 5.58 0.00 3.16
C TYR A 44 4.44 -0.89 3.66
N GLN A 45 3.19 -0.57 3.31
CA GLN A 45 2.03 -1.25 3.88
C GLN A 45 1.99 -2.72 3.48
N PHE A 46 2.47 -3.07 2.27
CA PHE A 46 2.61 -4.48 1.88
C PHE A 46 3.69 -5.19 2.67
N ARG A 47 4.79 -4.50 3.02
CA ARG A 47 5.79 -5.04 3.94
C ARG A 47 5.23 -5.22 5.35
N ASP A 48 4.56 -4.20 5.88
CA ASP A 48 3.92 -4.27 7.20
C ASP A 48 2.94 -5.44 7.27
N PHE A 49 2.10 -5.60 6.24
CA PHE A 49 1.19 -6.74 6.12
C PHE A 49 1.97 -8.06 6.10
N PHE A 50 2.97 -8.18 5.24
CA PHE A 50 3.78 -9.39 5.13
C PHE A 50 4.47 -9.77 6.44
N ASP A 51 5.10 -8.81 7.12
CA ASP A 51 5.84 -9.03 8.37
C ASP A 51 4.89 -9.45 9.51
N GLN A 52 3.64 -8.99 9.49
CA GLN A 52 2.62 -9.30 10.52
C GLN A 52 1.82 -10.58 10.24
N HIS A 53 1.70 -10.98 8.98
CA HIS A 53 0.75 -12.01 8.53
C HIS A 53 1.44 -13.23 7.91
N GLY A 54 2.45 -13.77 8.61
CA GLY A 54 3.09 -15.05 8.28
C GLY A 54 4.08 -15.03 7.11
N GLY A 55 4.34 -13.87 6.51
CA GLY A 55 5.39 -13.64 5.51
C GLY A 55 5.48 -14.72 4.44
N LEU A 56 6.68 -15.31 4.29
CA LEU A 56 6.96 -16.33 3.28
C LEU A 56 6.07 -17.57 3.39
N THR A 57 5.63 -17.95 4.59
CA THR A 57 4.83 -19.16 4.80
C THR A 57 3.45 -19.04 4.15
N LEU A 58 2.82 -17.87 4.26
CA LEU A 58 1.44 -17.67 3.79
C LEU A 58 1.36 -16.94 2.47
N LEU A 59 2.25 -15.99 2.22
CA LEU A 59 2.24 -15.16 1.01
C LEU A 59 3.22 -15.69 -0.03
N GLY A 60 4.37 -16.23 0.42
CA GLY A 60 5.47 -16.62 -0.46
C GLY A 60 6.30 -15.44 -0.94
N LEU A 61 7.15 -15.68 -1.94
CA LEU A 61 8.00 -14.63 -2.51
C LEU A 61 7.18 -13.63 -3.37
N PRO A 62 7.53 -12.34 -3.41
CA PRO A 62 6.91 -11.39 -4.33
C PRO A 62 7.25 -11.74 -5.79
N LEU A 63 6.25 -11.65 -6.67
CA LEU A 63 6.31 -11.96 -8.10
C LEU A 63 6.19 -10.74 -9.01
N THR A 64 5.83 -9.59 -8.44
CA THR A 64 5.78 -8.31 -9.16
C THR A 64 6.23 -7.18 -8.25
N GLU A 65 6.60 -6.06 -8.85
CA GLU A 65 6.52 -4.75 -8.20
C GLU A 65 5.07 -4.30 -8.05
N VAL A 66 4.85 -3.20 -7.32
CA VAL A 66 3.50 -2.66 -7.11
C VAL A 66 3.06 -1.89 -8.33
N TYR A 67 1.90 -2.26 -8.89
CA TYR A 67 1.30 -1.57 -10.02
C TYR A 67 -0.19 -1.31 -9.79
N LEU A 68 -0.81 -0.49 -10.64
CA LEU A 68 -2.23 -0.22 -10.57
C LEU A 68 -3.03 -1.25 -11.36
N ASP A 69 -3.99 -1.89 -10.70
CA ASP A 69 -4.98 -2.77 -11.31
C ASP A 69 -6.37 -2.33 -10.88
N ALA A 70 -7.23 -2.02 -11.85
CA ALA A 70 -8.57 -1.45 -11.64
C ALA A 70 -8.59 -0.28 -10.64
N GLY A 71 -7.58 0.59 -10.71
CA GLY A 71 -7.43 1.73 -9.80
C GLY A 71 -7.03 1.38 -8.38
N ARG A 72 -6.49 0.18 -8.12
CA ARG A 72 -5.91 -0.18 -6.82
C ARG A 72 -4.44 -0.54 -6.96
N PRO A 73 -3.54 -0.06 -6.09
CA PRO A 73 -2.17 -0.56 -6.03
C PRO A 73 -2.21 -2.01 -5.57
N VAL A 74 -1.58 -2.89 -6.33
CA VAL A 74 -1.56 -4.32 -6.06
C VAL A 74 -0.18 -4.90 -6.23
N GLN A 75 0.09 -5.97 -5.49
CA GLN A 75 1.32 -6.74 -5.62
C GLN A 75 1.02 -8.24 -5.57
N TYR A 76 1.62 -8.98 -6.49
CA TYR A 76 1.52 -10.43 -6.49
C TYR A 76 2.65 -11.07 -5.69
N PHE A 77 2.30 -12.16 -5.03
CA PHE A 77 3.18 -13.10 -4.38
C PHE A 77 2.87 -14.51 -4.90
N GLU A 78 3.70 -15.49 -4.57
CA GLU A 78 3.47 -16.88 -5.01
C GLU A 78 2.07 -17.40 -4.65
N ARG A 79 1.59 -17.07 -3.44
CA ARG A 79 0.37 -17.63 -2.86
C ARG A 79 -0.78 -16.63 -2.74
N ALA A 80 -0.49 -15.34 -2.88
CA ALA A 80 -1.46 -14.28 -2.64
C ALA A 80 -1.31 -13.12 -3.64
N ARG A 81 -2.33 -12.27 -3.69
CA ARG A 81 -2.28 -10.94 -4.29
C ARG A 81 -2.74 -9.98 -3.20
N LEU A 82 -1.96 -8.95 -2.91
CA LEU A 82 -2.29 -7.92 -1.93
C LEU A 82 -2.80 -6.67 -2.65
N GLU A 83 -3.77 -6.00 -2.02
CA GLU A 83 -4.42 -4.79 -2.50
C GLU A 83 -4.30 -3.69 -1.43
N TRP A 84 -3.88 -2.49 -1.82
CA TRP A 84 -3.94 -1.33 -0.95
C TRP A 84 -5.28 -0.62 -1.11
N HIS A 85 -6.06 -0.61 -0.03
CA HIS A 85 -7.32 0.12 0.08
C HIS A 85 -7.07 1.46 0.76
N ALA A 86 -6.71 2.47 -0.05
CA ALA A 86 -6.38 3.81 0.45
C ALA A 86 -7.55 4.44 1.21
N ASP A 87 -8.77 4.24 0.74
CA ASP A 87 -10.03 4.65 1.36
C ASP A 87 -10.23 4.10 2.78
N LEU A 88 -9.67 2.92 3.06
CA LEU A 88 -9.75 2.22 4.34
C LEU A 88 -8.43 2.26 5.14
N LEU A 89 -7.37 2.83 4.56
CA LEU A 89 -6.00 2.81 5.08
C LEU A 89 -5.51 1.41 5.48
N ARG A 90 -5.82 0.38 4.68
CA ARG A 90 -5.41 -1.00 4.98
C ARG A 90 -5.05 -1.80 3.73
N VAL A 91 -4.22 -2.82 3.96
CA VAL A 91 -3.93 -3.86 2.97
C VAL A 91 -4.88 -5.02 3.17
N GLU A 92 -5.40 -5.54 2.07
CA GLU A 92 -6.19 -6.77 2.06
C GLU A 92 -5.59 -7.77 1.08
N ALA A 93 -5.66 -9.06 1.42
CA ALA A 93 -5.42 -10.13 0.45
C ALA A 93 -6.67 -10.34 -0.42
N SER A 94 -6.46 -10.39 -1.75
CA SER A 94 -7.49 -10.65 -2.74
C SER A 94 -8.19 -12.00 -2.50
N HIS A 95 -9.43 -12.11 -2.99
CA HIS A 95 -10.23 -13.33 -2.85
C HIS A 95 -9.82 -14.42 -3.86
N LEU A 96 -8.54 -14.81 -3.88
CA LEU A 96 -8.00 -15.78 -4.84
C LEU A 96 -8.57 -17.18 -4.62
N GLY A 97 -8.91 -17.55 -3.39
CA GLY A 97 -9.58 -18.81 -3.09
C GLY A 97 -10.98 -18.89 -3.70
N ARG A 98 -11.74 -17.78 -3.66
CA ARG A 98 -13.02 -17.66 -4.38
C ARG A 98 -12.84 -17.76 -5.89
N TRP A 99 -11.81 -17.12 -6.44
CA TRP A 99 -11.47 -17.27 -7.86
C TRP A 99 -11.16 -18.72 -8.23
N ALA A 100 -10.34 -19.42 -7.44
CA ALA A 100 -9.98 -20.82 -7.68
C ALA A 100 -11.17 -21.79 -7.50
N ALA A 101 -12.18 -21.39 -6.72
CA ALA A 101 -13.41 -22.13 -6.51
C ALA A 101 -14.43 -22.00 -7.66
N GLN A 102 -14.22 -21.09 -8.62
CA GLN A 102 -15.15 -20.90 -9.74
C GLN A 102 -15.37 -22.21 -10.50
N GLY A 103 -16.65 -22.55 -10.72
CA GLY A 103 -17.06 -23.78 -11.41
C GLY A 103 -17.10 -25.03 -10.53
N LYS A 104 -16.83 -24.91 -9.22
CA LYS A 104 -16.90 -26.01 -8.23
C LYS A 104 -18.16 -26.01 -7.38
N GLU A 105 -19.07 -25.06 -7.61
CA GLU A 105 -20.23 -24.80 -6.76
C GLU A 105 -21.17 -26.01 -6.67
N ALA A 106 -21.22 -26.84 -7.71
CA ALA A 106 -22.06 -28.06 -7.73
C ALA A 106 -21.46 -29.24 -6.96
N LEU A 107 -20.18 -29.17 -6.52
CA LEU A 107 -19.56 -30.24 -5.75
C LEU A 107 -20.18 -30.33 -4.35
N PRO A 108 -20.36 -31.53 -3.78
CA PRO A 108 -20.90 -31.69 -2.43
C PRO A 108 -20.15 -30.90 -1.35
N ALA A 109 -18.82 -30.75 -1.49
CA ALA A 109 -18.01 -30.00 -0.55
C ALA A 109 -18.32 -28.50 -0.53
N PHE A 110 -18.86 -27.94 -1.62
CA PHE A 110 -19.25 -26.52 -1.71
C PHE A 110 -20.72 -26.27 -1.36
N GLN A 111 -21.44 -27.30 -0.93
CA GLN A 111 -22.82 -27.15 -0.46
C GLN A 111 -22.83 -26.76 1.03
N PRO A 112 -23.76 -25.88 1.44
CA PRO A 112 -23.82 -25.42 2.83
C PRO A 112 -24.19 -26.56 3.78
N VAL A 113 -23.59 -26.56 4.96
CA VAL A 113 -23.87 -27.47 6.06
C VAL A 113 -24.53 -26.72 7.23
N PHE A 114 -25.26 -27.47 8.07
CA PHE A 114 -26.02 -26.91 9.18
C PHE A 114 -25.50 -27.34 10.56
N GLU A 115 -24.60 -28.32 10.57
CA GLU A 115 -24.00 -28.87 11.79
C GLU A 115 -22.51 -29.07 11.55
N SER A 116 -21.73 -28.89 12.61
CA SER A 116 -20.30 -29.22 12.58
C SER A 116 -20.08 -30.66 13.05
N PRO A 117 -19.19 -31.43 12.39
CA PRO A 117 -18.65 -32.65 12.97
C PRO A 117 -18.01 -32.39 14.35
N PRO A 118 -17.94 -33.40 15.23
CA PRO A 118 -17.23 -33.29 16.51
C PRO A 118 -15.79 -32.80 16.32
N GLY A 119 -15.41 -31.72 17.02
CA GLY A 119 -14.08 -31.12 16.91
C GLY A 119 -13.91 -30.12 15.75
N GLY A 120 -14.95 -29.91 14.93
CA GLY A 120 -14.99 -28.83 13.94
C GLY A 120 -15.63 -27.55 14.46
N VAL A 121 -15.49 -26.48 13.67
CA VAL A 121 -16.12 -25.16 13.88
C VAL A 121 -16.99 -24.84 12.68
N LEU A 122 -18.28 -24.56 12.90
CA LEU A 122 -19.20 -24.09 11.86
C LEU A 122 -19.14 -22.56 11.76
N PHE A 123 -18.93 -22.04 10.55
CA PHE A 123 -18.99 -20.61 10.26
C PHE A 123 -20.37 -20.25 9.71
N ALA A 124 -21.11 -19.41 10.42
CA ALA A 124 -22.48 -19.06 10.05
C ALA A 124 -22.56 -18.22 8.77
N GLU A 125 -21.50 -17.45 8.50
CA GLU A 125 -21.36 -16.51 7.39
C GLU A 125 -21.36 -17.23 6.03
N THR A 126 -20.69 -18.39 5.97
CA THR A 126 -20.57 -19.17 4.74
C THR A 126 -21.30 -20.52 4.81
N ARG A 127 -21.73 -20.94 6.01
CA ARG A 127 -22.28 -22.27 6.29
C ARG A 127 -21.34 -23.40 5.89
N HIS A 128 -20.06 -23.23 6.20
CA HIS A 128 -19.04 -24.25 6.03
C HIS A 128 -18.32 -24.51 7.34
N THR A 129 -17.77 -25.72 7.49
CA THR A 129 -17.04 -26.09 8.69
C THR A 129 -15.54 -26.08 8.47
N LEU A 130 -14.79 -25.88 9.55
CA LEU A 130 -13.35 -26.04 9.58
C LEU A 130 -12.98 -27.02 10.67
N GLN A 131 -12.15 -27.99 10.33
CA GLN A 131 -11.69 -29.04 11.23
C GLN A 131 -10.22 -29.38 10.95
N GLU A 132 -9.65 -30.25 11.77
CA GLU A 132 -8.32 -30.79 11.51
C GLU A 132 -8.27 -31.53 10.16
N PRO A 133 -7.15 -31.44 9.41
CA PRO A 133 -5.87 -30.85 9.82
C PRO A 133 -5.77 -29.31 9.68
N PHE A 134 -6.75 -28.64 9.07
CA PHE A 134 -6.61 -27.22 8.71
C PHE A 134 -6.94 -26.24 9.85
N LEU A 135 -7.73 -26.67 10.84
CA LEU A 135 -8.21 -25.79 11.91
C LEU A 135 -7.09 -25.12 12.71
N THR A 136 -6.14 -25.90 13.24
CA THR A 136 -5.03 -25.34 14.02
C THR A 136 -4.17 -24.39 13.18
N PHE A 137 -3.88 -24.74 11.93
CA PHE A 137 -3.12 -23.88 11.02
C PHE A 137 -3.83 -22.56 10.74
N TRP A 138 -5.13 -22.62 10.42
CA TRP A 138 -5.94 -21.44 10.18
C TRP A 138 -5.98 -20.53 11.42
N GLN A 139 -6.14 -21.09 12.63
CA GLN A 139 -6.17 -20.30 13.87
C GLN A 139 -4.84 -19.62 14.18
N GLN A 140 -3.71 -20.26 13.88
CA GLN A 140 -2.39 -19.77 14.27
C GLN A 140 -1.72 -18.87 13.22
N GLN A 141 -1.99 -19.11 11.94
CA GLN A 141 -1.22 -18.52 10.85
C GLN A 141 -2.09 -17.60 9.97
N GLY A 142 -3.23 -18.10 9.47
CA GLY A 142 -3.98 -17.40 8.43
C GLY A 142 -5.13 -16.51 8.93
N GLY A 143 -5.96 -17.06 9.80
CA GLY A 143 -7.17 -16.45 10.31
C GLY A 143 -8.08 -15.86 9.22
N LEU A 144 -8.92 -14.91 9.61
CA LEU A 144 -9.81 -14.21 8.69
C LEU A 144 -9.05 -13.26 7.74
N GLU A 145 -7.95 -12.65 8.21
CA GLU A 145 -7.24 -11.62 7.45
C GLU A 145 -6.48 -12.21 6.25
N VAL A 146 -5.86 -13.38 6.39
CA VAL A 146 -5.07 -13.99 5.31
C VAL A 146 -5.85 -15.07 4.57
N ALA A 147 -6.57 -15.95 5.28
CA ALA A 147 -7.29 -17.04 4.64
C ALA A 147 -8.76 -16.69 4.34
N GLY A 148 -9.41 -15.95 5.24
CA GLY A 148 -10.85 -15.65 5.16
C GLY A 148 -11.72 -16.83 5.62
N TYR A 149 -13.02 -16.73 5.38
CA TYR A 149 -13.97 -17.78 5.76
C TYR A 149 -13.84 -19.03 4.87
N PRO A 150 -14.12 -20.25 5.38
CA PRO A 150 -14.17 -21.44 4.54
C PRO A 150 -15.30 -21.33 3.52
N LEU A 151 -15.02 -21.73 2.29
CA LEU A 151 -15.96 -21.78 1.14
C LEU A 151 -16.36 -23.21 0.75
N SER A 152 -15.70 -24.20 1.36
CA SER A 152 -15.99 -25.61 1.16
C SER A 152 -15.71 -26.39 2.44
N GLU A 153 -16.25 -27.60 2.53
CA GLU A 153 -15.71 -28.64 3.40
C GLU A 153 -14.35 -29.13 2.86
N ALA A 154 -13.59 -29.83 3.69
CA ALA A 154 -12.35 -30.47 3.22
C ALA A 154 -12.66 -31.69 2.35
N PHE A 155 -12.03 -31.79 1.17
CA PHE A 155 -12.24 -32.90 0.23
C PHE A 155 -10.98 -33.23 -0.56
N ALA A 156 -10.92 -34.42 -1.15
CA ALA A 156 -9.79 -34.83 -1.97
C ALA A 156 -9.87 -34.24 -3.39
N GLU A 157 -8.81 -33.56 -3.84
CA GLU A 157 -8.70 -32.96 -5.18
C GLU A 157 -7.35 -33.30 -5.81
N THR A 158 -7.34 -33.67 -7.09
CA THR A 158 -6.12 -33.82 -7.89
C THR A 158 -5.72 -32.46 -8.46
N LEU A 159 -4.64 -31.89 -7.94
CA LEU A 159 -4.21 -30.52 -8.28
C LEU A 159 -3.34 -30.44 -9.53
N LEU A 160 -2.59 -31.50 -9.83
CA LEU A 160 -1.72 -31.61 -11.00
C LEU A 160 -2.05 -32.91 -11.74
N PRO A 161 -1.95 -32.93 -13.08
CA PRO A 161 -2.06 -34.17 -13.85
C PRO A 161 -1.09 -35.23 -13.32
N ASP A 162 -1.54 -36.48 -13.27
CA ASP A 162 -0.76 -37.65 -12.88
C ASP A 162 -0.23 -37.65 -11.42
N GLN A 163 -0.74 -36.76 -10.56
CA GLN A 163 -0.47 -36.78 -9.12
C GLN A 163 -1.66 -37.35 -8.34
N PRO A 164 -1.42 -38.01 -7.18
CA PRO A 164 -2.50 -38.43 -6.30
C PRO A 164 -3.29 -37.22 -5.79
N ALA A 165 -4.58 -37.44 -5.53
CA ALA A 165 -5.40 -36.42 -4.89
C ALA A 165 -4.88 -36.10 -3.49
N VAL A 166 -4.91 -34.83 -3.13
CA VAL A 166 -4.58 -34.34 -1.79
C VAL A 166 -5.83 -33.78 -1.12
N LEU A 167 -5.86 -33.83 0.20
CA LEU A 167 -6.94 -33.20 0.95
C LEU A 167 -6.76 -31.69 0.83
N VAL A 168 -7.80 -30.98 0.40
CA VAL A 168 -7.82 -29.54 0.25
C VAL A 168 -9.05 -28.94 0.91
N GLN A 169 -8.97 -27.65 1.24
CA GLN A 169 -10.12 -26.86 1.61
C GLN A 169 -9.99 -25.45 1.03
N TYR A 170 -11.07 -24.93 0.45
CA TYR A 170 -11.12 -23.60 -0.13
C TYR A 170 -11.59 -22.60 0.92
N PHE A 171 -10.95 -21.45 0.96
CA PHE A 171 -11.32 -20.28 1.75
C PHE A 171 -11.49 -19.08 0.82
N GLU A 172 -11.94 -17.94 1.34
CA GLU A 172 -12.16 -16.76 0.50
C GLU A 172 -10.90 -16.30 -0.23
N ARG A 173 -9.75 -16.32 0.46
CA ARG A 173 -8.50 -15.74 -0.04
C ARG A 173 -7.49 -16.80 -0.47
N VAL A 174 -7.55 -17.99 0.11
CA VAL A 174 -6.58 -19.06 -0.14
C VAL A 174 -7.25 -20.43 -0.36
N ARG A 175 -6.46 -21.39 -0.83
CA ARG A 175 -6.75 -22.81 -0.70
C ARG A 175 -5.65 -23.43 0.15
N LEU A 176 -6.04 -24.24 1.15
CA LEU A 176 -5.11 -25.01 1.97
C LEU A 176 -5.03 -26.43 1.46
N GLU A 177 -3.82 -26.99 1.49
CA GLU A 177 -3.48 -28.31 0.99
C GLU A 177 -2.78 -29.10 2.09
N TRP A 178 -3.20 -30.35 2.31
CA TRP A 178 -2.57 -31.24 3.27
C TRP A 178 -1.74 -32.32 2.58
N TRP A 179 -0.46 -32.34 2.92
CA TRP A 179 0.59 -33.18 2.36
C TRP A 179 1.14 -34.13 3.44
N PRO A 180 0.56 -35.34 3.62
CA PRO A 180 0.90 -36.24 4.74
C PRO A 180 2.36 -36.66 4.80
N ASN A 181 3.02 -36.73 3.63
CA ASN A 181 4.39 -37.19 3.50
C ASN A 181 5.42 -36.05 3.58
N ALA A 182 4.99 -34.80 3.74
CA ALA A 182 5.88 -33.67 3.98
C ALA A 182 6.39 -33.67 5.43
N ALA A 183 7.46 -32.90 5.69
CA ALA A 183 7.93 -32.64 7.05
C ALA A 183 6.80 -32.06 7.91
N PRO A 184 6.69 -32.38 9.22
CA PRO A 184 5.57 -31.98 10.07
C PRO A 184 5.18 -30.49 9.97
N GLU A 185 6.17 -29.62 9.92
CA GLU A 185 6.04 -28.16 9.81
C GLU A 185 5.55 -27.67 8.43
N SER A 186 5.56 -28.54 7.42
CA SER A 186 5.19 -28.26 6.01
C SER A 186 4.07 -29.15 5.50
N GLN A 187 3.40 -29.89 6.39
CA GLN A 187 2.25 -30.73 6.04
C GLN A 187 1.05 -29.92 5.57
N ILE A 188 0.91 -28.68 6.02
CA ILE A 188 -0.13 -27.77 5.53
C ILE A 188 0.55 -26.70 4.69
N GLN A 189 0.09 -26.56 3.46
CA GLN A 189 0.62 -25.59 2.52
C GLN A 189 -0.51 -24.73 1.97
N VAL A 190 -0.20 -23.46 1.76
CA VAL A 190 -1.07 -22.55 1.03
C VAL A 190 -0.76 -22.68 -0.46
N SER A 191 -1.80 -22.92 -1.25
CA SER A 191 -1.71 -23.06 -2.71
C SER A 191 -1.07 -21.83 -3.36
N HIS A 192 -0.36 -22.04 -4.47
CA HIS A 192 0.25 -20.98 -5.28
C HIS A 192 -0.78 -20.25 -6.15
N LEU A 193 -1.89 -19.79 -5.56
CA LEU A 193 -2.96 -19.13 -6.30
C LEU A 193 -2.54 -17.77 -6.84
N GLY A 194 -1.60 -17.08 -6.19
CA GLY A 194 -1.02 -15.85 -6.71
C GLY A 194 -0.30 -16.07 -8.04
N HIS A 195 0.53 -17.11 -8.12
CA HIS A 195 1.17 -17.51 -9.38
C HIS A 195 0.14 -17.87 -10.46
N ALA A 196 -0.85 -18.72 -10.13
CA ALA A 196 -1.86 -19.16 -11.08
C ALA A 196 -2.73 -17.99 -11.60
N HIS A 197 -3.11 -17.07 -10.72
CA HIS A 197 -3.88 -15.89 -11.08
C HIS A 197 -3.05 -14.92 -11.94
N LEU A 198 -1.80 -14.67 -11.59
CA LEU A 198 -0.88 -13.84 -12.38
C LEU A 198 -0.67 -14.41 -13.79
N ALA A 199 -0.52 -15.73 -13.91
CA ALA A 199 -0.38 -16.40 -15.21
C ALA A 199 -1.65 -16.27 -16.08
N THR A 200 -2.83 -16.15 -15.46
CA THR A 200 -4.12 -16.04 -16.17
C THR A 200 -4.39 -14.62 -16.67
N TYR A 201 -4.16 -13.62 -15.81
CA TYR A 201 -4.55 -12.23 -16.10
C TYR A 201 -3.37 -11.33 -16.50
N GLY A 202 -2.14 -11.76 -16.21
CA GLY A 202 -0.93 -10.98 -16.44
C GLY A 202 -0.78 -9.80 -15.48
N ALA A 203 0.31 -9.08 -15.68
CA ALA A 203 0.60 -7.78 -15.08
C ALA A 203 1.37 -6.94 -16.11
N PRO A 204 1.46 -5.61 -15.95
CA PRO A 204 2.32 -4.78 -16.80
C PRO A 204 3.74 -5.34 -16.88
N ALA A 205 4.34 -5.34 -18.07
CA ALA A 205 5.63 -5.97 -18.29
C ALA A 205 6.72 -5.42 -17.35
N TRP A 206 6.68 -4.11 -17.06
CA TRP A 206 7.62 -3.46 -16.15
C TRP A 206 7.50 -3.96 -14.71
N ALA A 207 6.29 -4.29 -14.25
CA ALA A 207 6.06 -4.75 -12.88
C ALA A 207 6.56 -6.18 -12.68
N GLN A 208 6.67 -6.97 -13.76
CA GLN A 208 7.21 -8.33 -13.72
C GLN A 208 8.73 -8.38 -13.93
N GLN A 209 9.38 -7.25 -14.21
CA GLN A 209 10.85 -7.22 -14.30
C GLN A 209 11.47 -7.10 -12.91
N PRO A 210 12.55 -7.84 -12.63
CA PRO A 210 13.41 -7.61 -11.47
C PRO A 210 13.86 -6.16 -11.38
N VAL A 211 13.91 -5.62 -10.17
CA VAL A 211 14.46 -4.29 -9.88
C VAL A 211 15.76 -4.41 -9.09
N GLU A 212 16.66 -3.44 -9.29
CA GLU A 212 17.95 -3.40 -8.59
C GLU A 212 17.85 -2.64 -7.27
N THR A 213 16.91 -1.70 -7.19
CA THR A 213 16.66 -0.88 -6.01
C THR A 213 15.17 -0.75 -5.77
N ALA A 214 14.79 -0.57 -4.52
CA ALA A 214 13.39 -0.42 -4.19
C ALA A 214 12.82 0.99 -4.34
N GLU A 215 13.62 1.93 -4.79
CA GLU A 215 13.10 3.19 -5.32
C GLU A 215 12.38 2.93 -6.66
N GLN A 216 12.97 2.09 -7.52
CA GLN A 216 12.44 1.69 -8.82
C GLN A 216 11.10 0.93 -8.70
N ALA A 217 10.95 0.13 -7.65
CA ALA A 217 9.78 -0.67 -7.32
C ALA A 217 8.43 0.07 -7.33
N TRP A 218 8.43 1.33 -6.92
CA TRP A 218 7.21 2.14 -6.84
C TRP A 218 7.28 3.34 -7.79
N ALA A 219 8.33 3.44 -8.62
CA ALA A 219 8.52 4.56 -9.52
C ALA A 219 7.40 4.65 -10.58
N GLY A 220 6.83 3.51 -10.98
CA GLY A 220 5.72 3.45 -11.94
C GLY A 220 4.47 4.17 -11.48
N ILE A 221 4.13 4.09 -10.19
CA ILE A 221 2.86 4.63 -9.68
C ILE A 221 3.02 5.93 -8.90
N ARG A 222 4.25 6.29 -8.51
CA ARG A 222 4.51 7.54 -7.78
C ARG A 222 4.36 8.74 -8.71
N PRO A 223 3.69 9.82 -8.26
CA PRO A 223 3.77 11.09 -8.97
C PRO A 223 5.23 11.58 -8.94
N THR A 224 5.74 11.96 -10.10
CA THR A 224 7.12 12.42 -10.30
C THR A 224 7.19 13.89 -10.66
N PHE A 225 6.11 14.47 -11.19
CA PHE A 225 6.08 15.86 -11.63
C PHE A 225 4.69 16.47 -11.52
N ILE A 226 4.60 17.73 -11.10
CA ILE A 226 3.36 18.51 -11.08
C ILE A 226 3.51 19.80 -11.89
N SER A 227 2.47 20.12 -12.67
CA SER A 227 2.33 21.41 -13.33
C SER A 227 0.98 22.07 -13.04
N ILE A 228 1.00 23.36 -12.74
CA ILE A 228 -0.18 24.21 -12.55
C ILE A 228 0.01 25.44 -13.44
N PRO A 229 -0.42 25.38 -14.72
CA PRO A 229 -0.11 26.42 -15.72
C PRO A 229 -0.55 27.82 -15.30
N ARG A 230 -1.70 27.93 -14.62
CA ARG A 230 -2.26 29.19 -14.11
C ARG A 230 -1.24 30.03 -13.34
N ILE A 231 -0.43 29.37 -12.52
CA ILE A 231 0.48 30.01 -11.57
C ILE A 231 1.96 29.77 -11.91
N GLY A 232 2.23 29.19 -13.10
CA GLY A 232 3.58 28.91 -13.58
C GLY A 232 4.34 27.84 -12.78
N VAL A 233 3.62 26.99 -12.02
CA VAL A 233 4.27 25.90 -11.29
C VAL A 233 4.54 24.75 -12.24
N ALA A 234 5.79 24.27 -12.20
CA ALA A 234 6.27 23.12 -12.95
C ALA A 234 7.48 22.57 -12.18
N THR A 235 7.30 21.50 -11.41
CA THR A 235 8.33 21.00 -10.50
C THR A 235 8.24 19.50 -10.30
N ASP A 236 9.37 18.91 -9.91
CA ASP A 236 9.42 17.52 -9.49
C ASP A 236 8.58 17.29 -8.24
N VAL A 237 8.10 16.05 -8.11
CA VAL A 237 7.42 15.53 -6.93
C VAL A 237 8.33 14.48 -6.31
N THR A 238 8.59 14.62 -5.02
CA THR A 238 9.44 13.71 -4.24
C THR A 238 8.59 13.05 -3.16
N ALA A 239 8.79 11.75 -2.97
CA ALA A 239 8.15 11.04 -1.87
C ALA A 239 8.75 11.49 -0.53
N SER A 240 7.90 11.94 0.40
CA SER A 240 8.29 12.36 1.75
C SER A 240 7.43 11.66 2.80
N GLY A 241 8.04 11.29 3.92
CA GLY A 241 7.34 10.67 5.05
C GLY A 241 6.93 11.64 6.15
N PHE A 242 6.19 11.11 7.12
CA PHE A 242 5.97 11.74 8.43
C PHE A 242 7.15 11.46 9.37
N SER A 243 7.66 12.48 10.04
CA SER A 243 8.63 12.36 11.14
C SER A 243 8.00 13.02 12.38
N GLU A 244 8.20 12.41 13.56
CA GLU A 244 7.40 12.52 14.81
C GLU A 244 7.06 13.93 15.33
N THR A 245 7.48 15.03 14.70
CA THR A 245 6.98 16.39 14.98
C THR A 245 6.95 17.34 13.78
N ARG A 246 7.33 16.92 12.56
CA ARG A 246 7.51 17.84 11.41
C ARG A 246 7.11 17.22 10.06
N TRP A 247 6.49 18.05 9.25
CA TRP A 247 6.22 17.83 7.83
C TRP A 247 7.52 18.05 7.06
N ASP A 248 8.14 16.98 6.54
CA ASP A 248 9.35 17.13 5.73
C ASP A 248 8.96 17.42 4.27
N VAL A 249 8.96 18.70 3.92
CA VAL A 249 8.70 19.16 2.56
C VAL A 249 10.04 19.54 1.94
N PRO A 250 10.45 18.90 0.83
CA PRO A 250 11.70 19.23 0.18
C PRO A 250 11.74 20.70 -0.25
N ARG A 251 12.95 21.22 -0.30
CA ARG A 251 13.17 22.63 -0.59
C ARG A 251 12.74 23.05 -2.01
N TYR A 252 12.93 22.15 -2.99
CA TYR A 252 12.83 22.48 -4.42
C TYR A 252 11.87 21.59 -5.20
N SER A 253 11.11 20.74 -4.52
CA SER A 253 10.12 19.84 -5.11
C SER A 253 8.86 19.82 -4.25
N ALA A 254 7.74 19.43 -4.85
CA ALA A 254 6.54 19.11 -4.08
C ALA A 254 6.73 17.77 -3.35
N ALA A 255 6.20 17.66 -2.14
CA ALA A 255 6.22 16.46 -1.33
C ALA A 255 4.94 15.65 -1.55
N HIS A 256 5.05 14.41 -2.06
CA HIS A 256 3.96 13.44 -2.00
C HIS A 256 4.02 12.71 -0.66
N TYR A 257 3.00 12.89 0.18
CA TYR A 257 3.04 12.40 1.57
C TYR A 257 2.74 10.92 1.70
N TRP A 258 3.77 10.16 2.00
CA TRP A 258 3.70 8.71 2.08
C TRP A 258 3.72 8.24 3.55
N PRO A 259 2.92 7.25 3.97
CA PRO A 259 2.06 6.36 3.18
C PRO A 259 0.56 6.69 3.15
N VAL A 260 0.15 7.86 3.64
CA VAL A 260 -1.28 8.19 3.75
C VAL A 260 -1.89 8.69 2.44
N SER A 261 -1.05 9.14 1.51
CA SER A 261 -1.47 9.65 0.21
C SER A 261 -1.78 8.53 -0.78
N ALA A 262 -2.87 8.69 -1.52
CA ALA A 262 -3.21 7.85 -2.66
C ALA A 262 -2.31 8.14 -3.87
N TYR A 263 -2.54 7.39 -4.95
CA TYR A 263 -1.81 7.52 -6.22
C TYR A 263 -2.73 8.02 -7.34
N PRO A 264 -2.17 8.73 -8.34
CA PRO A 264 -2.91 9.02 -9.57
C PRO A 264 -3.43 7.72 -10.17
N GLY A 265 -4.72 7.62 -10.46
CA GLY A 265 -5.32 6.36 -10.92
C GLY A 265 -6.27 5.72 -9.92
N THR A 266 -6.21 6.12 -8.65
CA THR A 266 -6.77 5.34 -7.54
C THR A 266 -7.81 6.11 -6.73
N PRO A 267 -8.89 5.46 -6.25
CA PRO A 267 -9.72 6.04 -5.20
C PRO A 267 -8.85 6.40 -3.99
N GLY A 268 -9.11 7.56 -3.40
CA GLY A 268 -8.34 8.08 -2.28
C GLY A 268 -7.81 9.49 -2.53
N ASN A 269 -7.10 9.99 -1.51
CA ASN A 269 -6.66 11.38 -1.45
C ASN A 269 -5.16 11.47 -1.73
N ILE A 270 -4.79 12.00 -2.90
CA ILE A 270 -3.42 12.27 -3.32
C ILE A 270 -3.00 13.59 -2.68
N ILE A 271 -2.11 13.55 -1.69
CA ILE A 271 -1.70 14.72 -0.93
C ILE A 271 -0.32 15.17 -1.40
N LEU A 272 -0.26 16.38 -1.94
CA LEU A 272 0.99 17.05 -2.29
C LEU A 272 1.17 18.32 -1.46
N ALA A 273 2.33 18.49 -0.84
CA ALA A 273 2.66 19.72 -0.14
C ALA A 273 3.85 20.45 -0.74
N GLY A 274 3.85 21.76 -0.61
CA GLY A 274 4.93 22.62 -1.11
C GLY A 274 5.12 23.82 -0.21
N HIS A 275 6.36 24.26 -0.06
CA HIS A 275 6.69 25.43 0.73
C HIS A 275 6.20 26.74 0.08
N VAL A 276 6.02 27.74 0.94
CA VAL A 276 5.82 29.16 0.64
C VAL A 276 6.92 29.98 1.34
N GLY A 277 7.66 30.83 0.62
CA GLY A 277 8.66 31.75 1.23
C GLY A 277 10.09 31.20 1.34
N TYR A 278 11.00 32.00 1.95
CA TYR A 278 12.50 32.00 1.90
C TYR A 278 13.17 30.62 2.13
N ALA A 279 12.89 29.68 1.24
CA ALA A 279 13.42 28.34 1.14
C ALA A 279 12.96 27.69 -0.17
N GLY A 280 11.74 27.93 -0.67
CA GLY A 280 11.27 27.33 -1.93
C GLY A 280 9.93 27.92 -2.37
N ILE A 281 9.82 28.28 -3.64
CA ILE A 281 8.68 29.01 -4.26
C ILE A 281 7.57 28.10 -4.80
N ILE A 282 7.65 26.79 -4.55
CA ILE A 282 6.86 25.80 -5.29
C ILE A 282 5.36 26.10 -5.24
N PHE A 283 4.81 26.37 -4.06
CA PHE A 283 3.40 26.75 -3.90
C PHE A 283 3.21 28.19 -3.43
N SER A 284 4.20 29.08 -3.63
CA SER A 284 4.09 30.49 -3.23
C SER A 284 2.92 31.22 -3.91
N ASN A 285 2.63 30.81 -5.15
CA ASN A 285 1.56 31.38 -5.97
C ASN A 285 0.27 30.55 -5.92
N LEU A 286 0.21 29.48 -5.11
CA LEU A 286 -1.00 28.67 -4.95
C LEU A 286 -2.25 29.49 -4.56
N PRO A 287 -2.16 30.58 -3.76
CA PRO A 287 -3.31 31.45 -3.52
C PRO A 287 -3.96 32.09 -4.76
N ALA A 288 -3.30 32.09 -5.91
CA ALA A 288 -3.83 32.63 -7.16
C ALA A 288 -4.61 31.58 -8.00
N VAL A 289 -4.65 30.32 -7.55
CA VAL A 289 -5.48 29.27 -8.15
C VAL A 289 -6.96 29.53 -7.88
N GLN A 290 -7.80 29.14 -8.83
CA GLN A 290 -9.24 29.30 -8.81
C GLN A 290 -9.92 27.96 -9.14
N VAL A 291 -11.17 27.80 -8.68
CA VAL A 291 -12.04 26.72 -9.13
C VAL A 291 -12.16 26.75 -10.66
N GLY A 292 -11.97 25.59 -11.30
CA GLY A 292 -11.92 25.43 -12.75
C GLY A 292 -10.50 25.40 -13.34
N ASP A 293 -9.46 25.78 -12.59
CA ASP A 293 -8.08 25.72 -13.07
C ASP A 293 -7.60 24.27 -13.24
N ALA A 294 -6.76 24.05 -14.25
CA ALA A 294 -6.17 22.74 -14.54
C ALA A 294 -4.88 22.51 -13.72
N ILE A 295 -4.75 21.30 -13.19
CA ILE A 295 -3.53 20.76 -12.58
C ILE A 295 -3.16 19.50 -13.35
N TRP A 296 -1.88 19.36 -13.69
CA TRP A 296 -1.34 18.17 -14.35
C TRP A 296 -0.40 17.45 -13.40
N LEU A 297 -0.60 16.15 -13.23
CA LEU A 297 0.25 15.30 -12.40
C LEU A 297 0.77 14.14 -13.26
N SER A 298 2.08 13.97 -13.30
CA SER A 298 2.75 12.93 -14.08
C SER A 298 3.29 11.83 -13.17
N THR A 299 3.21 10.58 -13.63
CA THR A 299 4.00 9.45 -13.16
C THR A 299 5.11 9.15 -14.19
N SER A 300 5.80 8.01 -14.09
CA SER A 300 6.85 7.66 -15.07
C SER A 300 6.32 7.38 -16.48
N ASP A 301 5.04 7.04 -16.59
CA ASP A 301 4.42 6.40 -17.74
C ASP A 301 3.11 7.06 -18.15
N GLN A 302 2.53 7.91 -17.31
CA GLN A 302 1.27 8.61 -17.60
C GLN A 302 1.29 10.06 -17.11
N GLN A 303 0.47 10.89 -17.76
CA GLN A 303 0.17 12.25 -17.31
C GLN A 303 -1.34 12.38 -17.16
N ARG A 304 -1.79 12.91 -16.02
CA ARG A 304 -3.21 12.99 -15.69
C ARG A 304 -3.63 14.41 -15.37
N GLN A 305 -4.77 14.82 -15.92
CA GLN A 305 -5.35 16.15 -15.69
C GLN A 305 -6.36 16.11 -14.55
N TYR A 306 -6.30 17.12 -13.70
CA TYR A 306 -7.25 17.41 -12.64
C TYR A 306 -7.80 18.83 -12.83
N VAL A 307 -9.02 19.06 -12.34
CA VAL A 307 -9.67 20.37 -12.33
C VAL A 307 -9.99 20.74 -10.90
N VAL A 308 -9.54 21.93 -10.49
CA VAL A 308 -9.79 22.46 -9.15
C VAL A 308 -11.29 22.63 -8.94
N ASP A 309 -11.82 22.06 -7.86
CA ASP A 309 -13.24 22.11 -7.51
C ASP A 309 -13.49 22.76 -6.14
N GLU A 310 -12.49 22.78 -5.25
CA GLU A 310 -12.61 23.31 -3.90
C GLU A 310 -11.31 23.99 -3.43
N ILE A 311 -11.44 25.12 -2.74
CA ILE A 311 -10.32 25.84 -2.12
C ILE A 311 -10.71 26.18 -0.67
N LEU A 312 -9.90 25.76 0.29
CA LEU A 312 -10.15 25.94 1.72
C LEU A 312 -8.99 26.65 2.41
N THR A 313 -9.29 27.40 3.46
CA THR A 313 -8.30 27.92 4.41
C THR A 313 -8.58 27.31 5.78
N LEU A 314 -7.65 26.50 6.28
CA LEU A 314 -7.81 25.71 7.50
C LEU A 314 -6.73 26.05 8.53
N LEU A 315 -6.98 25.71 9.79
CA LEU A 315 -5.96 25.72 10.84
C LEU A 315 -5.05 24.47 10.73
N PRO A 316 -3.78 24.54 11.18
CA PRO A 316 -2.84 23.44 11.04
C PRO A 316 -3.23 22.12 11.73
N HIS A 317 -4.15 22.17 12.70
CA HIS A 317 -4.65 20.98 13.41
C HIS A 317 -5.87 20.33 12.73
N GLU A 318 -6.42 20.95 11.68
CA GLU A 318 -7.53 20.41 10.91
C GLU A 318 -7.03 19.40 9.87
N THR A 319 -6.57 18.25 10.36
CA THR A 319 -5.93 17.22 9.54
C THR A 319 -6.90 16.35 8.75
N TRP A 320 -8.21 16.47 9.00
CA TRP A 320 -9.27 15.72 8.31
C TRP A 320 -9.23 15.88 6.79
N VAL A 321 -8.67 16.99 6.29
CA VAL A 321 -8.54 17.28 4.86
C VAL A 321 -7.66 16.28 4.10
N MET A 322 -6.78 15.58 4.83
CA MET A 322 -5.89 14.53 4.34
C MET A 322 -6.47 13.13 4.51
N ASN A 323 -7.66 13.00 5.11
CA ASN A 323 -8.30 11.70 5.21
C ASN A 323 -8.54 11.14 3.80
N PRO A 324 -8.57 9.80 3.67
CA PRO A 324 -8.95 9.18 2.42
C PRO A 324 -10.32 9.61 1.93
N THR A 325 -10.48 9.63 0.61
CA THR A 325 -11.72 9.93 -0.09
C THR A 325 -12.21 8.69 -0.82
N PRO A 326 -13.54 8.50 -0.97
CA PRO A 326 -14.09 7.35 -1.70
C PRO A 326 -13.85 7.43 -3.21
N THR A 327 -13.50 8.60 -3.71
CA THR A 327 -13.11 8.87 -5.10
C THR A 327 -11.71 9.44 -5.15
N GLU A 328 -11.08 9.38 -6.32
CA GLU A 328 -9.79 10.02 -6.53
C GLU A 328 -9.87 11.52 -6.32
N THR A 329 -9.03 12.05 -5.44
CA THR A 329 -8.98 13.48 -5.10
C THR A 329 -7.53 13.91 -5.01
N LEU A 330 -7.16 15.00 -5.68
CA LEU A 330 -5.86 15.63 -5.51
C LEU A 330 -5.99 16.79 -4.51
N THR A 331 -5.26 16.72 -3.41
CA THR A 331 -5.18 17.76 -2.38
C THR A 331 -3.79 18.40 -2.37
N LEU A 332 -3.70 19.67 -2.74
CA LEU A 332 -2.48 20.47 -2.60
C LEU A 332 -2.52 21.26 -1.29
N ILE A 333 -1.43 21.24 -0.53
CA ILE A 333 -1.33 21.89 0.78
C ILE A 333 -0.15 22.85 0.80
N THR A 334 -0.40 24.09 1.25
CA THR A 334 0.69 25.02 1.57
C THR A 334 0.36 25.89 2.79
N CYS A 335 1.35 26.61 3.32
CA CYS A 335 1.15 27.50 4.46
C CYS A 335 0.70 28.89 4.00
N ILE A 336 -0.21 29.52 4.74
CA ILE A 336 -0.59 30.92 4.51
C ILE A 336 -0.85 31.64 5.85
N PRO A 337 -0.83 32.98 5.88
CA PRO A 337 -0.20 33.84 4.87
C PRO A 337 1.33 33.75 4.94
N VAL A 338 2.01 34.06 3.85
CA VAL A 338 3.48 33.99 3.78
C VAL A 338 4.12 34.88 4.84
N GLY A 339 5.09 34.35 5.58
CA GLY A 339 5.76 35.05 6.69
C GLY A 339 5.08 34.88 8.05
N ILE A 340 3.82 34.40 8.10
CA ILE A 340 3.09 34.10 9.35
C ILE A 340 2.81 32.60 9.48
N TYR A 341 2.42 31.94 8.39
CA TYR A 341 2.20 30.49 8.28
C TYR A 341 1.19 29.91 9.29
N SER A 342 0.25 30.75 9.75
CA SER A 342 -0.74 30.41 10.78
C SER A 342 -1.84 29.47 10.29
N HIS A 343 -2.07 29.40 8.99
CA HIS A 343 -3.10 28.60 8.34
C HIS A 343 -2.51 27.73 7.24
N ARG A 344 -3.34 26.84 6.70
CA ARG A 344 -3.07 26.03 5.52
C ARG A 344 -4.04 26.42 4.43
N LEU A 345 -3.51 26.71 3.24
CA LEU A 345 -4.31 26.79 2.02
C LEU A 345 -4.38 25.38 1.46
N ILE A 346 -5.59 24.93 1.19
CA ILE A 346 -5.89 23.65 0.59
C ILE A 346 -6.53 23.92 -0.77
N VAL A 347 -5.98 23.30 -1.81
CA VAL A 347 -6.61 23.26 -3.14
C VAL A 347 -6.96 21.81 -3.43
N ARG A 348 -8.23 21.52 -3.65
CA ARG A 348 -8.73 20.20 -4.05
C ARG A 348 -9.13 20.22 -5.52
N ALA A 349 -8.85 19.10 -6.17
CA ALA A 349 -9.13 18.90 -7.57
C ALA A 349 -9.54 17.46 -7.86
N SER A 350 -10.51 17.30 -8.75
CA SER A 350 -10.98 16.00 -9.25
C SER A 350 -10.35 15.68 -10.60
N PRO A 351 -10.09 14.40 -10.92
CA PRO A 351 -9.58 14.01 -12.24
C PRO A 351 -10.58 14.38 -13.33
N VAL A 352 -10.08 14.82 -14.49
CA VAL A 352 -10.91 14.93 -15.69
C VAL A 352 -11.25 13.51 -16.13
N SER A 353 -12.54 13.19 -16.24
CA SER A 353 -12.95 11.91 -16.82
C SER A 353 -12.51 11.88 -18.28
N ASP A 354 -11.79 10.83 -18.66
CA ASP A 354 -11.61 10.53 -20.09
C ASP A 354 -13.03 10.36 -20.67
N ALA A 355 -13.40 11.21 -21.62
CA ALA A 355 -14.60 10.98 -22.40
C ALA A 355 -14.40 9.63 -23.10
N GLY A 356 -15.22 8.65 -22.70
CA GLY A 356 -15.01 7.23 -22.98
C GLY A 356 -15.01 6.81 -24.44
#